data_AF-A0A374WIX1-F1
#
_entry.id   AF-A0A374WIX1-F1
#
_cell.length_a   1.000
_cell.length_b   1.000
_cell.length_c   1.000
_cell.angle_alpha   90.00
_cell.angle_beta   90.00
_cell.angle_gamma   90.00
#
_symmetry.space_group_name_H-M   'P 1'
#
loop_
_entity.id
_entity.type
_entity.pdbx_description
1 polymer ?
#
loop_
_entity_poly.entity_id
_entity_poly.type
_entity_poly.pdbx_seq_one_letter_code
_entity_poly.pdbx_strand_id
1 'polypeptide(L)'
;MQAFEEQKGKGISSSLKLDNGKLDFHVVFLHDTLYIPGKDSLIYVPVEVPGPETNVLSWWQQLWIKLGKTLSSGITLYLLVRLLIKRFK
;
A
#
# COMPACT_ATOMS: atom_id res chain seq x y z
N MET A 1 14.12 52.16 12.65
CA MET A 1 13.51 50.82 12.70
C MET A 1 14.47 49.91 13.43
N GLN A 2 14.04 49.33 14.54
CA GLN A 2 14.86 48.40 15.32
C GLN A 2 14.92 47.07 14.56
N ALA A 3 16.10 46.67 14.11
CA ALA A 3 16.28 45.36 13.50
C ALA A 3 16.23 44.32 14.63
N PHE A 4 15.18 43.50 14.64
CA PHE A 4 15.14 42.34 15.52
C PHE A 4 16.23 41.37 15.06
N GLU A 5 17.26 41.15 15.89
CA GLU A 5 18.25 40.12 15.60
C GLU A 5 17.57 38.75 15.71
N GLU A 6 17.46 38.08 14.57
CA GLU A 6 16.86 36.75 14.46
C GLU A 6 17.78 35.75 15.19
N GLN A 7 17.37 35.25 16.36
CA GLN A 7 18.11 34.22 17.08
C GLN A 7 17.99 32.87 16.35
N LYS A 8 18.87 32.62 15.39
CA LYS A 8 18.95 31.35 14.68
C LYS A 8 19.72 30.31 15.51
N GLY A 9 19.07 29.20 15.82
CA GLY A 9 19.74 28.05 16.45
C GLY A 9 20.72 27.38 15.48
N LYS A 10 21.83 26.82 16.01
CA LYS A 10 22.93 26.20 15.21
C LYS A 10 22.50 25.12 14.20
N GLY A 11 21.32 24.49 14.35
CA GLY A 11 20.80 23.45 13.46
C GLY A 11 19.71 23.90 12.48
N ILE A 12 19.44 25.20 12.36
CA ILE A 12 18.37 25.75 11.53
C ILE A 12 18.94 26.84 10.64
N SER A 13 18.79 26.68 9.33
CA SER A 13 19.08 27.72 8.35
C SER A 13 17.78 28.21 7.72
N SER A 14 17.44 29.47 7.94
CA SER A 14 16.28 30.12 7.33
C SER A 14 16.72 31.27 6.43
N SER A 15 16.03 31.46 5.30
CA SER A 15 16.15 32.64 4.44
C SER A 15 14.79 33.30 4.23
N LEU A 16 14.76 34.62 4.42
CA LEU A 16 13.60 35.46 4.19
C LEU A 16 13.95 36.46 3.09
N LYS A 17 13.18 36.50 2.02
CA LYS A 17 13.31 37.51 0.96
C LYS A 17 11.94 38.13 0.69
N LEU A 18 11.92 39.45 0.60
CA LEU A 18 10.74 40.21 0.21
C LEU A 18 11.07 40.91 -1.11
N ASP A 19 10.45 40.48 -2.20
CA ASP A 19 10.64 41.09 -3.51
C ASP A 19 9.29 41.36 -4.18
N ASN A 20 9.10 42.58 -4.67
CA ASN A 20 7.88 43.06 -5.32
C ASN A 20 6.56 42.70 -4.60
N GLY A 21 6.56 42.80 -3.27
CA GLY A 21 5.39 42.52 -2.43
C GLY A 21 5.09 41.04 -2.18
N LYS A 22 5.93 40.12 -2.70
CA LYS A 22 5.87 38.69 -2.36
C LYS A 22 6.90 38.37 -1.29
N LEU A 23 6.40 37.81 -0.19
CA LEU A 23 7.22 37.28 0.89
C LEU A 23 7.57 35.83 0.58
N ASP A 24 8.84 35.56 0.37
CA ASP A 24 9.37 34.22 0.18
C ASP A 24 10.16 33.80 1.43
N PHE A 25 9.65 32.77 2.10
CA PHE A 25 10.23 32.24 3.34
C PHE A 25 10.57 30.77 3.15
N HIS A 26 11.86 30.46 3.31
CA HIS A 26 12.40 29.11 3.21
C HIS A 26 13.14 28.75 4.50
N VAL A 27 12.85 27.56 5.04
CA VAL A 27 13.52 27.02 6.22
C VAL A 27 14.04 25.62 5.91
N VAL A 28 15.31 25.40 6.22
CA VAL A 28 15.97 24.11 6.14
C VAL A 28 16.43 23.72 7.54
N PHE A 29 15.92 22.59 8.02
CA PHE A 29 16.37 21.98 9.27
C PHE A 29 17.55 21.06 8.96
N LEU A 30 18.74 21.44 9.41
CA LEU A 30 19.93 20.59 9.37
C LEU A 30 19.83 19.63 10.55
N HIS A 31 19.11 18.52 10.35
CA HIS A 31 19.06 17.46 11.35
C HIS A 31 20.37 16.65 11.26
N ASP A 32 21.16 16.64 12.34
CA ASP A 32 22.32 15.75 12.54
C ASP A 32 21.88 14.29 12.79
N THR A 33 20.82 13.83 12.11
CA THR A 33 20.33 12.46 12.24
C THR A 33 21.02 11.60 11.21
N LEU A 34 22.07 10.90 11.62
CA LEU A 34 22.63 9.78 10.89
C LEU A 34 21.56 8.69 10.81
N TYR A 35 21.00 8.46 9.61
CA TYR A 35 20.08 7.35 9.37
C TYR A 35 20.89 6.06 9.39
N ILE A 36 20.98 5.41 10.56
CA ILE A 36 21.48 4.05 10.65
C ILE A 36 20.32 3.16 10.19
N PRO A 37 20.37 2.52 9.00
CA PRO A 37 19.38 1.51 8.67
C PRO A 37 19.44 0.47 9.78
N GLY A 38 18.34 0.32 10.51
CA GLY A 38 18.26 -0.61 11.62
C GLY A 38 18.81 -1.95 11.18
N LYS A 39 19.75 -2.49 11.94
CA LYS A 39 20.32 -3.83 11.75
C LYS A 39 19.30 -4.95 11.98
N ASP A 40 18.02 -4.60 11.90
CA ASP A 40 16.83 -5.40 12.13
C ASP A 40 15.99 -5.41 10.85
N SER A 41 16.64 -5.66 9.71
CA SER A 41 15.93 -6.30 8.61
C SER A 41 15.55 -7.70 9.09
N LEU A 42 14.49 -7.79 9.90
CA LEU A 42 13.78 -9.02 10.20
C LEU A 42 13.15 -9.47 8.89
N ILE A 43 13.97 -10.08 8.04
CA ILE A 43 13.51 -10.87 6.92
C ILE A 43 12.66 -11.96 7.56
N TYR A 44 11.34 -11.85 7.42
CA TYR A 44 10.44 -12.89 7.87
C TYR A 44 10.72 -14.15 7.05
N VAL A 45 11.44 -15.08 7.64
CA VAL A 45 11.64 -16.41 7.09
C VAL A 45 10.54 -17.29 7.70
N PRO A 46 9.60 -17.81 6.91
CA PRO A 46 8.59 -18.71 7.43
C PRO A 46 9.29 -19.93 8.02
N VAL A 47 9.09 -20.15 9.32
CA VAL A 47 9.61 -21.32 10.03
C VAL A 47 8.59 -22.43 9.87
N GLU A 48 9.02 -23.59 9.37
CA GLU A 48 8.18 -24.78 9.33
C GLU A 48 7.88 -25.23 10.77
N VAL A 49 6.68 -24.95 11.25
CA VAL A 49 6.23 -25.37 12.58
C VAL A 49 5.68 -26.79 12.45
N PRO A 50 6.21 -27.78 13.18
CA PRO A 50 5.60 -29.10 13.24
C PRO A 50 4.24 -28.98 13.92
N GLY A 51 3.19 -29.25 13.16
CA GLY A 51 1.80 -29.15 13.61
C GLY A 51 0.87 -29.90 12.66
N PRO A 52 -0.37 -30.18 13.07
CA PRO A 52 -1.36 -30.77 12.16
C PRO A 52 -1.52 -29.89 10.92
N GLU A 53 -1.79 -30.49 9.75
CA GLU A 53 -2.04 -29.72 8.54
C GLU A 53 -3.15 -28.69 8.79
N THR A 54 -2.77 -27.42 8.83
CA THR A 54 -3.71 -26.31 8.95
C THR A 54 -4.19 -25.91 7.56
N ASN A 55 -5.43 -25.44 7.44
CA ASN A 55 -6.04 -25.02 6.17
C ASN A 55 -6.41 -26.14 5.17
N VAL A 56 -6.66 -27.36 5.65
CA VAL A 56 -7.22 -28.42 4.80
C VAL A 56 -8.73 -28.23 4.66
N LEU A 57 -9.22 -28.32 3.41
CA LEU A 57 -10.66 -28.28 3.15
C LEU A 57 -11.33 -29.56 3.61
N SER A 58 -12.39 -29.43 4.42
CA SER A 58 -13.23 -30.56 4.77
C SER A 58 -13.90 -31.13 3.51
N TRP A 59 -14.20 -32.43 3.51
CA TRP A 59 -14.88 -33.07 2.40
C TRP A 59 -16.20 -32.37 2.03
N TRP A 60 -16.93 -31.87 3.03
CA TRP A 60 -18.14 -31.06 2.82
C TRP A 60 -17.86 -29.74 2.12
N GLN A 61 -16.80 -29.02 2.49
CA GLN A 61 -16.39 -27.79 1.78
C GLN A 61 -15.99 -28.10 0.34
N GLN A 62 -15.27 -29.19 0.10
CA GLN A 62 -14.89 -29.61 -1.26
C GLN A 62 -16.12 -29.94 -2.12
N LEU A 63 -17.14 -30.60 -1.55
CA LEU A 63 -18.38 -30.91 -2.23
C LEU A 63 -19.09 -29.63 -2.69
N TRP A 64 -19.29 -28.67 -1.77
CA TRP A 64 -19.95 -27.39 -2.09
C TRP A 64 -19.18 -26.58 -3.14
N ILE A 65 -17.84 -26.58 -3.07
CA ILE A 65 -17.02 -25.91 -4.09
C ILE A 65 -17.19 -26.57 -5.45
N LYS A 66 -17.20 -27.91 -5.52
CA LYS A 66 -17.41 -28.63 -6.77
C LYS A 66 -18.79 -28.31 -7.37
N LEU A 67 -19.85 -28.33 -6.55
CA LEU A 67 -21.20 -27.97 -6.98
C LEU A 67 -21.33 -26.52 -7.42
N GLY A 68 -20.71 -25.58 -6.69
CA GLY A 68 -20.70 -24.17 -7.07
C GLY A 68 -20.01 -23.95 -8.42
N LYS A 69 -18.87 -24.62 -8.65
CA LYS A 69 -18.14 -24.55 -9.92
C LYS A 69 -18.98 -25.10 -11.08
N THR A 70 -19.62 -26.26 -10.93
CA THR A 70 -20.44 -26.84 -12.00
C THR A 70 -21.65 -25.96 -12.33
N LEU A 71 -22.33 -25.41 -11.32
CA LEU A 71 -23.43 -24.47 -11.50
C LEU A 71 -22.98 -23.19 -12.22
N SER A 72 -21.87 -22.58 -11.79
CA SER A 72 -21.34 -21.38 -12.44
C SER A 72 -20.96 -21.62 -13.90
N SER A 73 -20.40 -22.79 -14.22
CA SER A 73 -20.07 -23.19 -15.58
C SER A 73 -21.32 -23.34 -16.44
N GLY A 74 -22.37 -23.98 -15.89
CA GLY A 74 -23.65 -24.15 -16.58
C GLY A 74 -24.32 -22.81 -16.89
N ILE A 75 -24.35 -21.88 -15.92
CA ILE A 75 -24.89 -20.53 -16.11
C ILE A 75 -24.10 -19.77 -17.18
N THR A 76 -22.77 -19.84 -17.12
CA THR A 76 -21.90 -19.18 -18.10
C THR A 76 -22.14 -19.68 -19.52
N LEU A 77 -22.24 -21.01 -19.69
CA LEU A 77 -22.53 -21.62 -20.98
C LEU A 77 -23.91 -21.21 -21.50
N TYR A 78 -24.93 -21.24 -20.63
CA TYR A 78 -26.28 -20.82 -20.98
C TYR A 78 -26.32 -19.35 -21.46
N LEU A 79 -25.64 -18.44 -20.75
CA LEU A 79 -25.58 -17.03 -21.12
C LEU A 79 -24.86 -16.83 -22.46
N LEU A 80 -23.75 -17.54 -22.70
CA LEU A 80 -23.04 -17.50 -23.98
C LEU A 80 -23.92 -17.96 -25.14
N VAL A 81 -24.59 -19.10 -25.00
CA VAL A 81 -25.51 -19.62 -26.03
C VAL A 81 -26.65 -18.62 -26.28
N ARG A 82 -27.24 -18.07 -25.22
CA ARG A 82 -28.31 -17.07 -25.32
C ARG A 82 -27.85 -15.80 -26.04
N LEU A 83 -26.63 -15.32 -25.76
CA LEU A 83 -26.04 -14.16 -26.43
C LEU A 83 -25.78 -14.43 -27.91
N LEU A 84 -25.26 -15.61 -28.26
CA LEU A 84 -25.06 -16.00 -29.66
C LEU A 84 -26.39 -16.05 -30.40
N ILE A 85 -27.42 -16.70 -29.85
CA ILE A 85 -28.76 -16.74 -30.46
C ILE A 85 -29.33 -15.33 -30.68
N LYS A 86 -29.17 -14.43 -29.71
CA LYS A 86 -29.59 -13.02 -29.86
C LYS A 86 -28.81 -12.24 -30.91
N ARG A 87 -27.56 -12.63 -31.20
CA ARG A 87 -26.71 -11.95 -32.18
C ARG A 87 -27.00 -12.40 -33.61
N PHE A 88 -27.46 -13.64 -33.78
CA PHE A 88 -27.76 -14.24 -35.08
C PHE A 88 -29.27 -14.27 -35.42
N LYS A 89 -30.12 -13.72 -34.54
CA LYS A 89 -31.51 -13.32 -34.84
C LYS A 89 -31.57 -11.81 -35.03
#